data_AF-A0A4D7QTI3-F1
#
_entry.id   AF-A0A4D7QTI3-F1
#
_cell.length_a   1.000
_cell.length_b   1.000
_cell.length_c   1.000
_cell.angle_alpha   90.00
_cell.angle_beta   90.00
_cell.angle_gamma   90.00
#
_symmetry.space_group_name_H-M   'P 1'
#
loop_
_entity.id
_entity.type
_entity.pdbx_description
1 polymer ?
#
loop_
_entity_poly.entity_id
_entity_poly.type
_entity_poly.pdbx_seq_one_letter_code
_entity_poly.pdbx_strand_id
1 'polypeptide(L)' 'MLYLFNALVSRLHAYAVYQRTKSELTQLDDRSLADMGFQRGEIEFLARKAAEVEA' A
#
# COMPACT_ATOMS: atom_id res chain seq x y z
N MET A 1 -18.70 -22.52 -7.05
CA MET A 1 -17.31 -22.76 -6.63
C MET A 1 -16.32 -21.70 -7.17
N LEU A 2 -16.78 -20.51 -7.61
CA LEU A 2 -15.92 -19.41 -8.09
C LEU A 2 -15.70 -18.29 -7.03
N TYR A 3 -16.56 -18.20 -6.01
CA TYR A 3 -16.53 -17.12 -5.03
C TYR A 3 -15.27 -17.12 -4.15
N LEU A 4 -14.74 -18.29 -3.82
CA LEU A 4 -13.50 -18.44 -3.06
C LEU A 4 -12.28 -17.96 -3.85
N PHE A 5 -12.25 -18.19 -5.16
CA PHE A 5 -11.16 -17.73 -6.04
C PHE A 5 -11.13 -16.20 -6.08
N ASN A 6 -12.29 -15.55 -6.22
CA ASN A 6 -12.35 -14.09 -6.28
C ASN A 6 -11.89 -13.46 -4.96
N ALA A 7 -12.33 -14.00 -3.81
CA ALA A 7 -11.91 -13.52 -2.49
C ALA A 7 -10.40 -13.72 -2.24
N LEU A 8 -9.81 -14.77 -2.80
CA LEU A 8 -8.37 -15.02 -2.70
C LEU A 8 -7.56 -14.05 -3.56
N VAL A 9 -8.04 -13.77 -4.78
CA VAL A 9 -7.40 -12.81 -5.69
C VAL A 9 -7.46 -11.39 -5.11
N SER A 10 -8.60 -10.96 -4.54
CA SER A 10 -8.71 -9.64 -3.89
C SER A 10 -7.70 -9.46 -2.75
N ARG A 11 -7.45 -10.50 -1.94
CA ARG A 11 -6.45 -10.42 -0.86
C ARG A 11 -5.01 -10.36 -1.38
N LEU A 12 -4.71 -11.09 -2.45
CA LEU A 12 -3.39 -11.04 -3.08
C LEU A 12 -3.14 -9.68 -3.74
N HIS A 13 -4.17 -9.10 -4.34
CA HIS A 13 -4.11 -7.75 -4.93
C HIS A 13 -3.79 -6.71 -3.84
N ALA A 14 -4.53 -6.73 -2.73
CA ALA A 14 -4.28 -5.84 -1.59
C ALA A 14 -2.84 -5.96 -1.06
N TYR A 15 -2.32 -7.18 -0.93
CA TYR A 15 -0.94 -7.39 -0.46
C TYR A 15 0.10 -6.88 -1.47
N ALA A 16 -0.14 -7.04 -2.76
CA ALA A 16 0.73 -6.53 -3.82
C ALA A 16 0.77 -4.99 -3.80
N VAL A 17 -0.39 -4.35 -3.66
CA VAL A 17 -0.50 -2.88 -3.53
C VAL A 17 0.25 -2.39 -2.30
N TYR A 18 0.05 -3.03 -1.14
CA TYR A 18 0.76 -2.70 0.09
C TYR A 18 2.29 -2.72 -0.09
N GLN A 19 2.83 -3.83 -0.62
CA GLN A 19 4.28 -3.98 -0.80
C GLN A 19 4.84 -2.97 -1.80
N ARG A 20 4.10 -2.73 -2.89
CA ARG A 20 4.49 -1.75 -3.90
C ARG A 20 4.53 -0.34 -3.32
N THR A 21 3.45 0.11 -2.69
CA THR A 21 3.37 1.44 -2.07
C THR A 21 4.42 1.61 -0.98
N LYS A 22 4.62 0.61 -0.12
CA LYS A 22 5.67 0.64 0.91
C LYS A 22 7.06 0.77 0.28
N SER A 23 7.38 -0.02 -0.74
CA SER A 23 8.67 0.05 -1.43
C SER A 23 8.89 1.40 -2.11
N GLU A 24 7.90 1.91 -2.83
CA GLU A 24 7.96 3.21 -3.51
C GLU A 24 8.17 4.35 -2.50
N LEU A 25 7.36 4.41 -1.43
CA LEU A 25 7.49 5.44 -0.39
C LEU A 25 8.81 5.32 0.41
N THR A 26 9.32 4.11 0.62
CA THR A 26 10.59 3.91 1.34
C THR A 26 11.78 4.39 0.53
N GLN A 27 11.71 4.30 -0.80
CA GLN A 27 12.73 4.82 -1.72
C GLN A 27 12.76 6.35 -1.79
N LEU A 28 11.67 7.03 -1.40
CA LEU A 28 11.64 8.48 -1.31
C LEU A 28 12.44 8.99 -0.10
N ASP A 29 13.08 10.15 -0.28
CA ASP A 29 13.75 10.83 0.81
C ASP A 29 12.74 11.51 1.75
N ASP A 30 13.20 11.87 2.96
CA ASP A 30 12.33 12.50 3.98
C ASP A 30 11.77 13.84 3.52
N ARG A 31 12.49 14.54 2.63
CA ARG A 31 12.07 15.83 2.10
C ARG A 31 10.91 15.69 1.11
N SER A 32 10.96 14.69 0.24
CA SER A 32 9.89 14.38 -0.72
C SER A 32 8.64 13.89 0.01
N LEU A 33 8.82 13.07 1.05
CA LEU A 33 7.72 12.69 1.94
C LEU A 33 7.11 13.92 2.61
N ALA A 34 7.94 14.81 3.16
CA ALA A 34 7.49 16.04 3.82
C ALA A 34 6.82 17.04 2.86
N ASP A 35 7.27 17.13 1.61
CA ASP A 35 6.65 17.97 0.57
C ASP A 35 5.22 17.52 0.25
N MET A 36 4.97 16.21 0.31
CA MET A 36 3.63 15.62 0.22
C MET A 36 2.85 15.67 1.55
N GLY A 37 3.45 16.21 2.62
CA GLY A 37 2.83 16.33 3.94
C GLY A 37 2.85 15.05 4.77
N PHE A 38 3.74 14.10 4.46
CA PHE A 38 3.85 12.82 5.16
C PHE A 38 5.19 12.67 5.88
N GLN A 39 5.20 11.88 6.94
CA GLN A 39 6.40 11.47 7.67
C GLN A 39 6.77 10.02 7.36
N ARG A 40 8.06 9.67 7.48
CA ARG A 40 8.54 8.30 7.24
C ARG A 40 7.84 7.25 8.11
N GLY A 41 7.42 7.61 9.33
CA GLY A 41 6.64 6.73 10.20
C GLY A 41 5.23 6.42 9.68
N GLU A 42 4.69 7.25 8.77
CA GLU A 42 3.35 7.10 8.22
C GLU A 42 3.31 6.20 6.97
N ILE A 43 4.47 5.81 6.43
CA ILE A 43 4.58 4.98 5.22
C ILE A 43 3.78 3.69 5.36
N GLU A 44 3.89 3.00 6.51
CA GLU A 44 3.17 1.74 6.71
C GLU A 44 1.66 1.92 6.79
N PHE A 45 1.22 3.05 7.38
CA PHE A 45 -0.19 3.41 7.45
C PHE A 45 -0.74 3.75 6.06
N LEU A 46 -0.01 4.53 5.27
CA LEU A 46 -0.38 4.90 3.90
C LEU A 46 -0.42 3.69 2.97
N ALA A 47 0.57 2.80 3.06
CA ALA A 47 0.61 1.56 2.28
C ALA A 47 -0.59 0.65 2.60
N ARG A 48 -0.98 0.57 3.89
CA ARG A 48 -2.17 -0.18 4.29
C ARG A 48 -3.46 0.46 3.77
N LYS A 49 -3.58 1.78 3.87
CA LYS A 49 -4.74 2.52 3.36
C LYS A 49 -4.88 2.38 1.84
N ALA A 50 -3.78 2.44 1.09
CA ALA A 50 -3.78 2.22 -0.36
C ALA A 50 -4.26 0.81 -0.73
N ALA A 51 -3.79 -0.21 0.00
CA ALA A 51 -4.21 -1.59 -0.19
C ALA A 51 -5.70 -1.82 0.12
N GLU A 52 -6.28 -1.09 1.06
CA GLU A 52 -7.71 -1.17 1.39
C GLU A 52 -8.61 -0.49 0.35
N VAL A 53 -8.12 0.55 -0.33
CA VAL A 53 -8.87 1.26 -1.38
C VAL A 53 -8.89 0.49 -2.70
N GLU A 54 -7.85 -0.28 -3.01
CA GLU A 54 -7.74 -1.10 -4.23
C GLU A 54 -8.24 -2.56 -4.10
N ALA A 55 -8.74 -2.95 -2.92
CA ALA A 55 -9.26 -4.30 -2.64
C ALA A 55 -10.77 -4.42 -2.93
#